data_AF-A0A2T4JM45-F1
#
_entry.id   AF-A0A2T4JM45-F1
#
_cell.length_a   1.000
_cell.length_b   1.000
_cell.length_c   1.000
_cell.angle_alpha   90.00
_cell.angle_beta   90.00
_cell.angle_gamma   90.00
#
_symmetry.space_group_name_H-M   'P 1'
#
loop_
_entity.id
_entity.type
_entity.pdbx_description
1 polymer ?
#
loop_
_entity_poly.entity_id
_entity_poly.type
_entity_poly.pdbx_seq_one_letter_code
_entity_poly.pdbx_strand_id
1 'polypeptide(L)'
;MAVIGISHVGGAVRETYVINALSALWRARGITVETGPGFPASADLCILHHDRTRIDPADIPSAPGGVEVLNRDVLDISKRLYSALILSPGDDWAGPVIIKTNLNCFGGPERRGARRRPLHEAQKLLARYDWNLARSLPKGVYPVLASIAEVPGWVWRREDLLVERFVPEREGDLFALRGWLFFGAASYGYRLFSTDPMVKTGTMVGHEFFDEVPPELEAARRSMGFDFGKFDYVVHDGRAILLDANKTPSFAGDPQSPRLQRLADAAAEFLA
;
A
#
# COMPACT_ATOMS: atom_id res chain seq x y z
N MET A 1 19.19 21.06 -16.55
CA MET A 1 19.20 20.39 -15.23
C MET A 1 17.88 19.69 -15.14
N ALA A 2 17.87 18.36 -14.95
CA ALA A 2 16.64 17.59 -14.98
C ALA A 2 15.68 18.00 -13.86
N VAL A 3 14.38 17.98 -14.12
CA VAL A 3 13.30 18.33 -13.19
C VAL A 3 12.35 17.15 -13.04
N ILE A 4 12.18 16.65 -11.82
CA ILE A 4 11.15 15.68 -11.46
C ILE A 4 9.99 16.42 -10.77
N GLY A 5 8.80 16.34 -11.36
CA GLY A 5 7.56 16.86 -10.81
C GLY A 5 6.77 15.78 -10.06
N ILE A 6 6.56 15.96 -8.76
CA ILE A 6 5.75 15.06 -7.93
C ILE A 6 4.39 15.71 -7.68
N SER A 7 3.34 15.14 -8.26
CA SER A 7 1.98 15.55 -7.92
C SER A 7 1.55 14.86 -6.62
N HIS A 8 1.29 15.62 -5.57
CA HIS A 8 0.80 15.15 -4.28
C HIS A 8 -0.32 16.06 -3.76
N VAL A 9 -1.43 15.45 -3.35
CA VAL A 9 -2.58 16.15 -2.76
C VAL A 9 -2.66 15.88 -1.26
N GLY A 10 -3.08 16.89 -0.49
CA GLY A 10 -3.30 16.77 0.95
C GLY A 10 -2.20 17.37 1.84
N GLY A 11 -1.30 18.19 1.29
CA GLY A 11 -0.30 18.95 2.04
C GLY A 11 1.13 18.64 1.60
N ALA A 12 2.11 18.87 2.47
CA ALA A 12 3.49 18.50 2.24
C ALA A 12 3.65 16.96 2.19
N VAL A 13 4.52 16.48 1.30
CA VAL A 13 4.91 15.06 1.28
C VAL A 13 5.57 14.73 2.62
N ARG A 14 5.05 13.70 3.29
CA ARG A 14 5.52 13.28 4.61
C ARG A 14 6.92 12.67 4.50
N GLU A 15 7.74 12.94 5.51
CA GLU A 15 9.10 12.38 5.62
C GLU A 15 9.15 10.85 5.57
N THR A 16 8.08 10.21 6.04
CA THR A 16 7.95 8.75 6.07
C THR A 16 7.69 8.13 4.70
N TYR A 17 7.34 8.90 3.66
CA TYR A 17 7.14 8.32 2.33
C TYR A 17 8.46 8.01 1.64
N VAL A 18 8.51 6.88 0.95
CA VAL A 18 9.67 6.49 0.12
C VAL A 18 10.04 7.62 -0.85
N ILE A 19 9.03 8.26 -1.48
CA ILE A 19 9.26 9.33 -2.45
C ILE A 19 10.05 10.51 -1.85
N ASN A 20 9.93 10.76 -0.54
CA ASN A 20 10.69 11.81 0.13
C ASN A 20 12.18 11.44 0.23
N ALA A 21 12.50 10.19 0.56
CA ALA A 21 13.87 9.69 0.56
C ALA A 21 14.48 9.73 -0.85
N LEU A 22 13.72 9.29 -1.88
CA LEU A 22 14.15 9.39 -3.27
C LEU A 22 14.38 10.85 -3.70
N SER A 23 13.48 11.76 -3.32
CA SER A 23 13.62 13.20 -3.59
C SER A 23 14.93 13.79 -3.03
N ALA A 24 15.33 13.37 -1.83
CA ALA A 24 16.60 13.80 -1.24
C ALA A 24 17.81 13.28 -2.03
N LEU A 25 17.77 12.01 -2.46
CA LEU A 25 18.83 11.40 -3.28
C LEU A 25 18.93 12.06 -4.66
N TRP A 26 17.81 12.34 -5.32
CA TRP A 26 17.79 13.06 -6.60
C TRP A 26 18.37 14.47 -6.49
N ARG A 27 17.99 15.22 -5.45
CA ARG A 27 18.56 16.55 -5.18
C ARG A 27 20.07 16.50 -4.95
N ALA A 28 20.57 15.50 -4.21
CA ALA A 28 22.00 15.31 -4.01
C ALA A 28 22.76 15.00 -5.32
N ARG A 29 22.07 14.49 -6.34
CA ARG A 29 22.59 14.22 -7.69
C ARG A 29 22.40 15.39 -8.66
N GLY A 30 21.96 16.55 -8.17
CA GLY A 30 21.76 17.75 -8.99
C GLY A 30 20.47 17.75 -9.81
N ILE A 31 19.49 16.89 -9.48
CA ILE A 31 18.16 16.90 -10.08
C ILE A 31 17.25 17.80 -9.26
N THR A 32 16.53 18.69 -9.92
CA THR A 32 15.51 19.53 -9.28
C THR A 32 14.27 18.68 -9.00
N VAL A 33 13.74 18.75 -7.78
CA VAL A 33 12.51 18.05 -7.42
C VAL A 33 11.49 19.05 -6.91
N GLU A 34 10.40 19.19 -7.66
CA GLU A 34 9.28 20.05 -7.35
C GLU A 34 8.07 19.22 -6.92
N THR A 35 7.34 19.69 -5.92
CA THR A 35 6.20 18.97 -5.36
C THR A 35 5.02 19.92 -5.20
N GLY A 36 3.87 19.53 -5.71
CA GLY A 36 2.64 20.32 -5.62
C GLY A 36 1.41 19.52 -6.03
N PRO A 37 0.22 20.12 -6.05
CA PRO A 37 -0.98 19.43 -6.52
C PRO A 37 -0.93 19.18 -8.04
N GLY A 38 -0.18 19.98 -8.81
CA GLY A 38 0.01 19.83 -10.25
C GLY A 38 1.42 19.36 -10.62
N PHE A 39 1.65 19.22 -11.93
CA PHE A 39 2.99 19.03 -12.49
C PHE A 39 3.58 20.38 -12.94
N PRO A 40 4.89 20.62 -12.73
CA PRO A 40 5.52 21.84 -13.22
C PRO A 40 5.67 21.79 -14.75
N ALA A 41 5.57 22.95 -15.40
CA ALA A 41 5.68 23.05 -16.86
C ALA A 41 7.05 22.63 -17.40
N SER A 42 8.08 22.72 -16.56
CA SER A 42 9.46 22.33 -16.86
C SER A 42 9.81 20.91 -16.42
N ALA A 43 8.85 20.08 -15.99
CA ALA A 43 9.15 18.69 -15.64
C ALA A 43 9.69 17.92 -16.83
N ASP A 44 10.74 17.14 -16.61
CA ASP A 44 11.24 16.12 -17.54
C ASP A 44 10.66 14.73 -17.20
N LEU A 45 10.25 14.54 -15.94
CA LEU A 45 9.54 13.36 -15.44
C LEU A 45 8.44 13.78 -14.46
N CYS A 46 7.27 13.18 -14.56
CA CYS A 46 6.15 13.41 -13.65
C CYS A 46 5.83 12.14 -12.85
N ILE A 47 5.48 12.28 -11.57
CA ILE A 47 5.10 11.16 -10.70
C ILE A 47 3.75 11.47 -10.03
N LEU A 48 2.73 10.66 -10.31
CA LEU A 48 1.43 10.76 -9.64
C LEU A 48 1.50 10.07 -8.27
N HIS A 49 1.66 10.85 -7.20
CA HIS A 49 1.82 10.37 -5.83
C HIS A 49 0.65 10.83 -4.93
N HIS A 50 -0.58 10.54 -5.30
CA HIS A 50 -1.75 10.88 -4.47
C HIS A 50 -2.06 9.74 -3.50
N ASP A 51 -1.99 10.02 -2.19
CA ASP A 51 -2.31 9.05 -1.13
C ASP A 51 -3.85 8.94 -0.99
N ARG A 52 -4.47 8.27 -1.96
CA ARG A 52 -5.90 7.96 -2.06
C ARG A 52 -6.06 6.56 -2.65
N THR A 53 -7.01 5.80 -2.13
CA THR A 53 -7.35 4.47 -2.69
C THR A 53 -7.88 4.62 -4.11
N ARG A 54 -8.75 5.61 -4.34
CA ARG A 54 -9.38 5.92 -5.62
C ARG A 54 -9.09 7.35 -6.03
N ILE A 55 -8.74 7.54 -7.29
CA ILE A 55 -8.53 8.85 -7.92
C ILE A 55 -9.52 8.96 -9.08
N ASP A 56 -10.26 10.06 -9.14
CA ASP A 56 -11.05 10.39 -10.33
C ASP A 56 -10.08 10.83 -11.44
N PRO A 57 -10.17 10.26 -12.67
CA PRO A 57 -9.36 10.73 -13.79
C PRO A 57 -9.38 12.25 -14.01
N ALA A 58 -10.50 12.91 -13.67
CA ALA A 58 -10.63 14.37 -13.77
C ALA A 58 -9.76 15.15 -12.77
N ASP A 59 -9.32 14.50 -11.68
CA ASP A 59 -8.44 15.09 -10.65
C ASP A 59 -6.95 14.94 -10.99
N ILE A 60 -6.61 14.25 -12.09
CA ILE A 60 -5.23 14.07 -12.52
C ILE A 60 -4.76 15.38 -13.20
N PRO A 61 -3.68 16.02 -12.71
CA PRO A 61 -3.17 17.22 -13.35
C PRO A 61 -2.61 16.93 -14.74
N SER A 62 -2.78 17.87 -15.66
CA SER A 62 -2.18 17.79 -16.98
C SER A 62 -0.65 17.83 -16.88
N ALA A 63 0.00 16.86 -17.52
CA ALA A 63 1.46 16.84 -17.65
C ALA A 63 1.91 17.66 -18.87
N PRO A 64 3.15 18.16 -18.88
CA PRO A 64 3.72 18.78 -20.08
C PRO A 64 3.72 17.79 -21.27
N GLY A 65 3.63 18.33 -22.48
CA GLY A 65 3.55 17.51 -23.69
C GLY A 65 4.79 16.63 -23.86
N GLY A 66 4.58 15.33 -24.10
CA GLY A 66 5.66 14.36 -24.30
C GLY A 66 6.36 13.88 -23.02
N VAL A 67 5.99 14.40 -21.85
CA VAL A 67 6.56 14.00 -20.57
C VAL A 67 5.85 12.78 -20.00
N GLU A 68 6.64 11.79 -19.59
CA GLU A 68 6.13 10.57 -18.98
C GLU A 68 5.58 10.85 -17.57
N VAL A 69 4.46 10.21 -17.24
CA VAL A 69 3.83 10.30 -15.91
C VAL A 69 3.77 8.91 -15.30
N LEU A 70 4.62 8.67 -14.29
CA LEU A 70 4.62 7.43 -13.55
C LEU A 70 3.35 7.30 -12.70
N ASN A 71 2.83 6.07 -12.64
CA ASN A 71 1.59 5.69 -11.99
C ASN A 71 0.34 6.40 -12.53
N ARG A 72 0.37 6.94 -13.76
CA ARG A 72 -0.77 7.64 -14.37
C ARG A 72 -2.05 6.81 -14.34
N ASP A 73 -1.94 5.51 -14.61
CA ASP A 73 -3.10 4.62 -14.74
C ASP A 73 -3.45 3.89 -13.43
N VAL A 74 -2.68 4.12 -12.35
CA VAL A 74 -2.91 3.50 -11.03
C VAL A 74 -3.99 4.27 -10.25
N LEU A 75 -5.22 4.22 -10.74
CA LEU A 75 -6.30 5.06 -10.23
C LEU A 75 -7.10 4.41 -9.10
N ASP A 76 -7.20 3.09 -9.05
CA ASP A 76 -7.89 2.35 -8.00
C ASP A 76 -7.03 1.20 -7.45
N ILE A 77 -6.67 1.29 -6.17
CA ILE A 77 -5.92 0.27 -5.43
C ILE A 77 -6.78 -0.45 -4.38
N SER A 78 -8.11 -0.45 -4.58
CA SER A 78 -9.06 -1.19 -3.76
C SER A 78 -8.70 -2.67 -3.76
N LYS A 79 -8.61 -3.28 -2.56
CA LYS A 79 -8.26 -4.69 -2.39
C LYS A 79 -9.16 -5.64 -3.18
N ARG A 80 -10.44 -5.27 -3.34
CA ARG A 80 -11.41 -6.03 -4.14
C ARG A 80 -11.00 -6.26 -5.60
N LEU A 81 -10.10 -5.45 -6.17
CA LEU A 81 -9.68 -5.57 -7.56
C LEU A 81 -8.63 -6.65 -7.80
N TYR A 82 -7.85 -7.02 -6.78
CA TYR A 82 -6.70 -7.93 -6.94
C TYR A 82 -6.65 -9.07 -5.93
N SER A 83 -7.37 -8.98 -4.81
CA SER A 83 -7.28 -9.99 -3.76
C SER A 83 -7.94 -11.30 -4.18
N ALA A 84 -7.14 -12.35 -4.28
CA ALA A 84 -7.58 -13.72 -4.53
C ALA A 84 -8.15 -14.42 -3.27
N LEU A 85 -8.15 -13.73 -2.13
CA LEU A 85 -8.53 -14.31 -0.83
C LEU A 85 -9.95 -13.96 -0.41
N ILE A 86 -10.67 -13.14 -1.18
CA ILE A 86 -11.99 -12.64 -0.84
C ILE A 86 -12.98 -13.80 -0.72
N LEU A 87 -13.77 -13.77 0.35
CA LEU A 87 -14.81 -14.75 0.64
C LEU A 87 -16.20 -14.15 0.47
N SER A 88 -17.16 -15.02 0.18
CA SER A 88 -18.59 -14.78 0.25
C SER A 88 -19.21 -15.53 1.45
N PRO A 89 -20.42 -15.13 1.92
CA PRO A 89 -21.05 -15.77 3.09
C PRO A 89 -21.31 -17.28 2.95
N GLY A 90 -21.44 -17.78 1.72
CA GLY A 90 -21.74 -19.18 1.42
C GLY A 90 -20.54 -20.02 1.02
N ASP A 91 -19.32 -19.47 1.06
CA ASP A 91 -18.11 -20.22 0.72
C ASP A 91 -17.81 -21.29 1.77
N ASP A 92 -17.07 -22.33 1.36
CA ASP A 92 -16.75 -23.53 2.14
C ASP A 92 -15.41 -23.46 2.89
N TRP A 93 -14.82 -22.27 3.00
CA TRP A 93 -13.55 -22.09 3.70
C TRP A 93 -13.68 -22.39 5.20
N ALA A 94 -12.97 -23.43 5.64
CA ALA A 94 -12.98 -23.92 7.02
C ALA A 94 -11.91 -23.27 7.92
N GLY A 95 -11.04 -22.43 7.36
CA GLY A 95 -9.95 -21.80 8.11
C GLY A 95 -10.30 -20.43 8.69
N PRO A 96 -9.31 -19.78 9.35
CA PRO A 96 -9.50 -18.45 9.90
C PRO A 96 -9.73 -17.41 8.78
N VAL A 97 -10.42 -16.33 9.14
CA VAL A 97 -10.76 -15.22 8.24
C VAL A 97 -10.34 -13.90 8.84
N ILE A 98 -9.99 -12.93 8.00
CA ILE A 98 -9.64 -11.58 8.41
C ILE A 98 -10.61 -10.57 7.79
N ILE A 99 -11.08 -9.62 8.61
CA ILE A 99 -11.97 -8.56 8.15
C ILE A 99 -11.15 -7.29 7.94
N LYS A 100 -11.07 -6.86 6.68
CA LYS A 100 -10.31 -5.67 6.28
C LYS A 100 -11.23 -4.59 5.73
N THR A 101 -10.74 -3.35 5.71
CA THR A 101 -11.34 -2.31 4.86
C THR A 101 -10.90 -2.52 3.43
N ASN A 102 -11.78 -2.25 2.48
CA ASN A 102 -11.43 -2.24 1.05
C ASN A 102 -10.44 -1.11 0.69
N LEU A 103 -10.42 -0.05 1.51
CA LEU A 103 -9.54 1.11 1.36
C LEU A 103 -8.10 0.82 1.81
N ASN A 104 -7.16 1.58 1.24
CA ASN A 104 -5.77 1.64 1.67
C ASN A 104 -5.66 2.19 3.10
N CYS A 105 -4.69 1.69 3.89
CA CYS A 105 -4.35 2.21 5.22
C CYS A 105 -5.58 2.40 6.14
N PHE A 106 -6.45 1.39 6.24
CA PHE A 106 -7.70 1.42 7.01
C PHE A 106 -8.70 2.49 6.54
N GLY A 107 -8.54 3.13 5.38
CA GLY A 107 -9.29 4.32 4.95
C GLY A 107 -8.83 5.62 5.60
N GLY A 108 -7.63 5.63 6.19
CA GLY A 108 -7.04 6.80 6.85
C GLY A 108 -6.99 8.02 5.94
N PRO A 109 -6.45 7.90 4.72
CA PRO A 109 -6.38 9.00 3.77
C PRO A 109 -7.73 9.61 3.40
N GLU A 110 -8.75 8.77 3.16
CA GLU A 110 -10.10 9.16 2.78
C GLU A 110 -10.81 9.95 3.88
N ARG A 111 -10.50 9.63 5.14
CA ARG A 111 -11.03 10.37 6.29
C ARG A 111 -10.40 11.74 6.50
N ARG A 112 -9.23 12.03 5.89
CA ARG A 112 -8.62 13.37 5.96
C ARG A 112 -9.49 14.34 5.16
N GLY A 113 -10.17 15.23 5.88
CA GLY A 113 -11.12 16.20 5.33
C GLY A 113 -12.60 15.82 5.46
N ALA A 114 -12.92 14.59 5.89
CA ALA A 114 -14.32 14.19 6.10
C ALA A 114 -14.89 14.82 7.39
N ARG A 115 -16.13 15.31 7.32
CA ARG A 115 -16.82 15.91 8.48
C ARG A 115 -17.04 14.85 9.56
N ARG A 116 -16.47 15.06 10.74
CA ARG A 116 -16.64 14.15 11.89
C ARG A 116 -18.11 14.09 12.30
N ARG A 117 -18.68 12.88 12.37
CA ARG A 117 -20.04 12.65 12.85
C ARG A 117 -19.99 12.14 14.29
N PRO A 118 -20.62 12.81 15.27
CA PRO A 118 -20.46 12.48 16.69
C PRO A 118 -20.87 11.05 17.03
N LEU A 119 -21.97 10.54 16.44
CA LEU A 119 -22.40 9.15 16.59
C LEU A 119 -21.34 8.14 16.13
N HIS A 120 -20.65 8.44 15.03
CA HIS A 120 -19.62 7.57 14.47
C HIS A 120 -18.35 7.53 15.34
N GLU A 121 -18.01 8.64 16.00
CA GLU A 121 -16.89 8.68 16.95
C GLU A 121 -17.22 7.93 18.25
N ALA A 122 -18.46 8.01 18.74
CA ALA A 122 -18.93 7.20 19.88
C ALA A 122 -18.89 5.69 19.55
N GLN A 123 -19.35 5.29 18.35
CA GLN A 123 -19.25 3.91 17.88
C GLN A 123 -17.79 3.41 17.83
N LYS A 124 -16.84 4.23 17.38
CA LYS A 124 -15.41 3.84 17.36
C LYS A 124 -14.81 3.64 18.75
N LEU A 125 -15.24 4.45 19.73
CA LEU A 125 -14.82 4.27 21.12
C LEU A 125 -15.35 2.96 21.67
N LEU A 126 -16.64 2.66 21.44
CA LEU A 126 -17.28 1.41 21.85
C LEU A 126 -16.69 0.18 21.15
N ALA A 127 -16.26 0.32 19.89
CA ALA A 127 -15.66 -0.77 19.12
C ALA A 127 -14.33 -1.30 19.71
N ARG A 128 -13.73 -0.59 20.68
CA ARG A 128 -12.60 -1.11 21.45
C ARG A 128 -12.99 -2.22 22.43
N TYR A 129 -14.24 -2.21 22.87
CA TYR A 129 -14.78 -3.17 23.85
C TYR A 129 -15.57 -4.26 23.14
N ASP A 130 -16.52 -3.87 22.29
CA ASP A 130 -17.31 -4.79 21.47
C ASP A 130 -17.57 -4.18 20.10
N TRP A 131 -16.70 -4.54 19.15
CA TRP A 131 -16.75 -4.07 17.77
C TRP A 131 -17.95 -4.64 17.00
N ASN A 132 -18.48 -5.79 17.43
CA ASN A 132 -19.66 -6.38 16.82
C ASN A 132 -20.91 -5.59 17.22
N LEU A 133 -21.09 -5.32 18.51
CA LEU A 133 -22.19 -4.49 19.01
C LEU A 133 -22.11 -3.06 18.47
N ALA A 134 -20.90 -2.50 18.41
CA ALA A 134 -20.66 -1.16 17.84
C ALA A 134 -20.83 -1.09 16.31
N ARG A 135 -20.93 -2.24 15.62
CA ARG A 135 -21.00 -2.36 14.15
C ARG A 135 -19.91 -1.60 13.42
N SER A 136 -18.71 -1.59 14.01
CA SER A 136 -17.55 -0.86 13.51
C SER A 136 -16.29 -1.62 13.86
N LEU A 137 -15.32 -1.68 12.95
CA LEU A 137 -14.03 -2.30 13.25
C LEU A 137 -13.30 -1.52 14.38
N PRO A 138 -12.52 -2.21 15.23
CA PRO A 138 -11.66 -1.53 16.19
C PRO A 138 -10.61 -0.69 15.47
N LYS A 139 -10.25 0.45 16.06
CA LYS A 139 -9.29 1.38 15.44
C LYS A 139 -7.92 0.72 15.26
N GLY A 140 -7.46 0.63 14.01
CA GLY A 140 -6.11 0.14 13.67
C GLY A 140 -5.93 -1.37 13.84
N VAL A 141 -7.04 -2.11 13.92
CA VAL A 141 -7.03 -3.57 14.07
C VAL A 141 -7.98 -4.16 13.04
N TYR A 142 -7.51 -5.15 12.29
CA TYR A 142 -8.36 -6.01 11.48
C TYR A 142 -8.66 -7.25 12.31
N PRO A 143 -9.93 -7.50 12.69
CA PRO A 143 -10.30 -8.70 13.41
C PRO A 143 -9.99 -9.95 12.59
N VAL A 144 -9.39 -10.94 13.25
CA VAL A 144 -9.23 -12.31 12.74
C VAL A 144 -10.20 -13.19 13.52
N LEU A 145 -11.02 -13.96 12.81
CA LEU A 145 -12.01 -14.88 13.35
C LEU A 145 -11.67 -16.31 12.95
N ALA A 146 -12.14 -17.30 13.70
CA ALA A 146 -11.76 -18.68 13.46
C ALA A 146 -12.41 -19.27 12.20
N SER A 147 -13.54 -18.73 11.76
CA SER A 147 -14.25 -19.20 10.56
C SER A 147 -15.19 -18.14 9.98
N ILE A 148 -15.72 -18.42 8.78
CA ILE A 148 -16.78 -17.64 8.12
C ILE A 148 -18.02 -17.50 9.02
N ALA A 149 -18.39 -18.55 9.76
CA ALA A 149 -19.60 -18.57 10.58
C ALA A 149 -19.60 -17.54 11.72
N GLU A 150 -18.41 -17.12 12.17
CA GLU A 150 -18.26 -16.10 13.20
C GLU A 150 -18.37 -14.67 12.66
N VAL A 151 -18.34 -14.49 11.34
CA VAL A 151 -18.38 -13.15 10.73
C VAL A 151 -19.75 -12.52 10.93
N PRO A 152 -19.84 -11.36 11.60
CA PRO A 152 -21.12 -10.72 11.84
C PRO A 152 -21.85 -10.35 10.54
N GLY A 153 -23.17 -10.59 10.49
CA GLY A 153 -24.01 -10.32 9.33
C GLY A 153 -23.91 -8.89 8.77
N TRP A 154 -23.60 -7.90 9.61
CA TRP A 154 -23.44 -6.51 9.18
C TRP A 154 -22.15 -6.25 8.38
N VAL A 155 -21.12 -7.09 8.55
CA VAL A 155 -19.86 -7.00 7.78
C VAL A 155 -20.14 -7.32 6.31
N TRP A 156 -20.90 -8.38 6.04
CA TRP A 156 -21.27 -8.79 4.69
C TRP A 156 -22.11 -7.76 3.92
N ARG A 157 -22.86 -6.90 4.63
CA ARG A 157 -23.68 -5.84 4.02
C ARG A 157 -22.90 -4.55 3.73
N ARG A 158 -21.62 -4.48 4.11
CA ARG A 158 -20.80 -3.27 3.97
C ARG A 158 -19.83 -3.43 2.81
N GLU A 159 -20.02 -2.64 1.76
CA GLU A 159 -19.15 -2.64 0.58
C GLU A 159 -17.74 -2.11 0.88
N ASP A 160 -17.60 -1.26 1.90
CA ASP A 160 -16.33 -0.69 2.35
C ASP A 160 -15.48 -1.67 3.17
N LEU A 161 -16.06 -2.82 3.56
CA LEU A 161 -15.37 -3.92 4.21
C LEU A 161 -15.26 -5.11 3.26
N LEU A 162 -14.32 -6.00 3.55
CA LEU A 162 -14.18 -7.28 2.88
C LEU A 162 -13.73 -8.33 3.89
N VAL A 163 -14.06 -9.58 3.59
CA VAL A 163 -13.65 -10.75 4.36
C VAL A 163 -12.73 -11.55 3.49
N GLU A 164 -11.53 -11.85 3.99
CA GLU A 164 -10.53 -12.64 3.30
C GLU A 164 -10.17 -13.89 4.09
N ARG A 165 -9.75 -14.94 3.39
CA ARG A 165 -9.03 -16.05 4.00
C ARG A 165 -7.80 -15.50 4.72
N PHE A 166 -7.60 -15.90 5.97
CA PHE A 166 -6.41 -15.53 6.72
C PHE A 166 -5.34 -16.60 6.54
N VAL A 167 -4.38 -16.32 5.66
CA VAL A 167 -3.31 -17.27 5.26
C VAL A 167 -1.94 -16.68 5.59
N PRO A 168 -1.56 -16.56 6.87
CA PRO A 168 -0.25 -16.04 7.21
C PRO A 168 0.86 -17.00 6.74
N GLU A 169 1.97 -16.46 6.25
CA GLU A 169 3.18 -17.25 6.00
C GLU A 169 3.85 -17.58 7.33
N ARG A 170 4.31 -18.83 7.48
CA ARG A 170 5.01 -19.30 8.68
C ARG A 170 6.42 -19.76 8.34
N GLU A 171 7.37 -19.42 9.21
CA GLU A 171 8.75 -19.89 9.20
C GLU A 171 9.05 -20.44 10.60
N GLY A 172 8.95 -21.75 10.77
CA GLY A 172 8.97 -22.38 12.11
C GLY A 172 7.89 -21.80 13.02
N ASP A 173 8.29 -21.26 14.16
CA ASP A 173 7.39 -20.65 15.15
C ASP A 173 7.04 -19.19 14.85
N LEU A 174 7.64 -18.58 13.83
CA LEU A 174 7.44 -17.18 13.48
C LEU A 174 6.46 -17.02 12.32
N PHE A 175 5.86 -15.83 12.27
CA PHE A 175 5.12 -15.35 11.11
C PHE A 175 6.04 -14.53 10.20
N ALA A 176 5.84 -14.67 8.90
CA ALA A 176 6.54 -13.91 7.88
C ALA A 176 5.56 -12.99 7.14
N LEU A 177 6.00 -11.76 6.88
CA LEU A 177 5.37 -10.86 5.91
C LEU A 177 6.43 -10.44 4.91
N ARG A 178 6.11 -10.54 3.63
CA ARG A 178 7.01 -10.10 2.56
C ARG A 178 6.54 -8.77 2.01
N GLY A 179 7.48 -7.93 1.63
CA GLY A 179 7.24 -6.72 0.89
C GLY A 179 8.14 -6.64 -0.33
N TRP A 180 7.67 -5.97 -1.36
CA TRP A 180 8.42 -5.68 -2.58
C TRP A 180 8.27 -4.20 -2.89
N LEU A 181 9.39 -3.47 -2.92
CA LEU A 181 9.43 -2.05 -3.27
C LEU A 181 10.12 -1.87 -4.61
N PHE A 182 9.54 -1.06 -5.49
CA PHE A 182 10.03 -0.89 -6.86
C PHE A 182 9.86 0.55 -7.36
N PHE A 183 10.73 0.93 -8.31
CA PHE A 183 10.71 2.18 -9.07
C PHE A 183 11.33 1.87 -10.45
N GLY A 184 10.55 1.98 -11.53
CA GLY A 184 11.03 1.62 -12.87
C GLY A 184 11.51 0.16 -12.92
N ALA A 185 12.64 -0.10 -13.55
CA ALA A 185 13.23 -1.44 -13.59
C ALA A 185 13.90 -1.85 -12.26
N ALA A 186 14.24 -0.91 -11.37
CA ALA A 186 14.85 -1.23 -10.09
C ALA A 186 13.82 -1.68 -9.04
N SER A 187 14.21 -2.67 -8.25
CA SER A 187 13.40 -3.13 -7.12
C SER A 187 14.22 -3.85 -6.05
N TYR A 188 13.60 -4.10 -4.91
CA TYR A 188 14.08 -5.07 -3.94
C TYR A 188 12.92 -5.64 -3.12
N GLY A 189 13.04 -6.90 -2.74
CA GLY A 189 12.17 -7.57 -1.80
C GLY A 189 12.74 -7.55 -0.38
N TYR A 190 11.85 -7.74 0.58
CA TYR A 190 12.21 -7.99 1.97
C TYR A 190 11.23 -8.96 2.61
N ARG A 191 11.70 -9.68 3.62
CA ARG A 191 10.87 -10.51 4.50
C ARG A 191 11.09 -10.07 5.93
N LEU A 192 9.99 -9.85 6.64
CA LEU A 192 9.95 -9.49 8.05
C LEU A 192 9.49 -10.71 8.84
N PHE A 193 10.13 -11.00 9.96
CA PHE A 193 9.75 -12.08 10.86
C PHE A 193 9.17 -11.50 12.15
N SER A 194 8.09 -12.09 12.66
CA SER A 194 7.35 -11.58 13.81
C SER A 194 6.74 -12.71 14.64
N THR A 195 6.59 -12.48 15.94
CA THR A 195 5.86 -13.39 16.85
C THR A 195 4.34 -13.20 16.78
N ASP A 196 3.88 -12.13 16.12
CA ASP A 196 2.47 -11.80 15.90
C ASP A 196 2.15 -11.89 14.39
N PRO A 197 0.99 -12.46 14.01
CA PRO A 197 0.66 -12.73 12.61
C PRO A 197 0.26 -11.49 11.82
N MET A 198 -0.05 -10.36 12.47
CA MET A 198 -0.30 -9.08 11.80
C MET A 198 0.99 -8.30 11.51
N VAL A 199 2.16 -8.83 11.92
CA VAL A 199 3.51 -8.28 11.71
C VAL A 199 3.58 -6.77 11.93
N LYS A 200 3.76 -6.37 13.20
CA LYS A 200 3.92 -4.96 13.60
C LYS A 200 5.36 -4.69 13.96
N THR A 201 5.80 -3.44 13.85
CA THR A 201 7.18 -3.03 14.21
C THR A 201 7.58 -3.49 15.62
N GLY A 202 6.66 -3.45 16.59
CA GLY A 202 6.92 -3.86 17.98
C GLY A 202 7.00 -5.38 18.20
N THR A 203 6.60 -6.21 17.23
CA THR A 203 6.64 -7.67 17.32
C THR A 203 7.64 -8.28 16.34
N MET A 204 8.32 -7.44 15.56
CA MET A 204 9.32 -7.86 14.58
C MET A 204 10.60 -8.29 15.28
N VAL A 205 11.08 -9.49 14.95
CA VAL A 205 12.29 -10.10 15.53
C VAL A 205 13.45 -10.20 14.55
N GLY A 206 13.19 -9.98 13.26
CA GLY A 206 14.21 -10.00 12.23
C GLY A 206 13.69 -9.54 10.87
N HIS A 207 14.61 -9.30 9.95
CA HIS A 207 14.30 -9.05 8.56
C HIS A 207 15.45 -9.51 7.65
N GLU A 208 15.12 -9.76 6.39
CA GLU A 208 16.09 -10.03 5.33
C GLU A 208 15.67 -9.31 4.04
N PHE A 209 16.64 -9.07 3.16
CA PHE A 209 16.43 -8.48 1.84
C PHE A 209 16.80 -9.50 0.77
N PHE A 210 16.13 -9.41 -0.37
CA PHE A 210 16.38 -10.25 -1.54
C PHE A 210 16.04 -9.48 -2.81
N ASP A 211 16.62 -9.88 -3.93
CA ASP A 211 16.42 -9.19 -5.22
C ASP A 211 15.39 -9.91 -6.12
N GLU A 212 15.23 -11.22 -5.97
CA GLU A 212 14.28 -12.00 -6.77
C GLU A 212 12.85 -11.92 -6.22
N VAL A 213 11.88 -11.69 -7.11
CA VAL A 213 10.46 -11.68 -6.75
C VAL A 213 9.66 -12.73 -7.52
N PRO A 214 8.61 -13.30 -6.92
CA PRO A 214 7.77 -14.28 -7.60
C PRO A 214 7.15 -13.73 -8.89
N PRO A 215 7.15 -14.49 -10.00
CA PRO A 215 6.59 -14.05 -11.29
C PRO A 215 5.13 -13.59 -11.23
N GLU A 216 4.34 -14.15 -10.31
CA GLU A 216 2.95 -13.75 -10.07
C GLU A 216 2.83 -12.29 -9.65
N LEU A 217 3.79 -11.80 -8.85
CA LEU A 217 3.79 -10.42 -8.38
C LEU A 217 4.20 -9.46 -9.50
N GLU A 218 5.15 -9.85 -10.36
CA GLU A 218 5.46 -9.06 -11.53
C GLU A 218 4.28 -8.97 -12.51
N ALA A 219 3.58 -10.09 -12.73
CA ALA A 219 2.38 -10.11 -13.55
C ALA A 219 1.31 -9.18 -12.98
N ALA A 220 1.09 -9.23 -11.66
CA ALA A 220 0.18 -8.34 -10.96
C ALA A 220 0.59 -6.86 -11.09
N ARG A 221 1.89 -6.55 -10.97
CA ARG A 221 2.44 -5.19 -11.16
C ARG A 221 2.13 -4.67 -12.56
N ARG A 222 2.41 -5.47 -13.59
CA ARG A 222 2.14 -5.12 -14.99
C ARG A 222 0.65 -4.93 -15.25
N SER A 223 -0.21 -5.82 -14.75
CA SER A 223 -1.66 -5.70 -14.96
C SER A 223 -2.28 -4.49 -14.25
N MET A 224 -1.70 -4.05 -13.13
CA MET A 224 -2.16 -2.88 -12.39
C MET A 224 -1.50 -1.57 -12.85
N GLY A 225 -0.56 -1.60 -13.79
CA GLY A 225 0.09 -0.40 -14.35
C GLY A 225 1.03 0.33 -13.38
N PHE A 226 1.65 -0.39 -12.44
CA PHE A 226 2.50 0.21 -11.41
C PHE A 226 3.95 0.44 -11.89
N ASP A 227 4.38 1.70 -11.89
CA ASP A 227 5.77 2.10 -12.17
C ASP A 227 6.58 2.26 -10.88
N PHE A 228 5.94 2.82 -9.86
CA PHE A 228 6.50 3.03 -8.52
C PHE A 228 5.50 2.60 -7.45
N GLY A 229 5.96 1.85 -6.46
CA GLY A 229 5.08 1.45 -5.38
C GLY A 229 5.63 0.29 -4.58
N LYS A 230 4.75 -0.26 -3.75
CA LYS A 230 5.06 -1.38 -2.88
C LYS A 230 3.92 -2.39 -2.85
N PHE A 231 4.26 -3.67 -2.94
CA PHE A 231 3.36 -4.79 -2.69
C PHE A 231 3.72 -5.49 -1.39
N ASP A 232 2.73 -5.73 -0.53
CA ASP A 232 2.84 -6.66 0.60
C ASP A 232 2.20 -7.99 0.22
N TYR A 233 2.86 -9.10 0.54
CA TYR A 233 2.44 -10.43 0.14
C TYR A 233 2.91 -11.50 1.11
N VAL A 234 2.38 -12.70 0.94
CA VAL A 234 2.79 -13.93 1.65
C VAL A 234 3.01 -15.04 0.63
N VAL A 235 3.83 -16.02 0.97
CA VAL A 235 3.93 -17.28 0.24
C VAL A 235 3.17 -18.35 1.02
N HIS A 236 2.15 -18.94 0.39
CA HIS A 236 1.36 -20.02 0.95
C HIS A 236 1.27 -21.15 -0.08
N ASP A 237 1.54 -22.39 0.33
CA ASP A 237 1.63 -23.56 -0.56
C ASP A 237 2.49 -23.32 -1.82
N GLY A 238 3.63 -22.65 -1.64
CA GLY A 238 4.58 -22.34 -2.71
C GLY A 238 4.13 -21.25 -3.68
N ARG A 239 3.00 -20.58 -3.44
CA ARG A 239 2.48 -19.51 -4.30
C ARG A 239 2.50 -18.17 -3.60
N ALA A 240 2.90 -17.13 -4.33
CA ALA A 240 2.83 -15.76 -3.84
C ALA A 240 1.39 -15.24 -3.91
N ILE A 241 0.92 -14.66 -2.80
CA ILE A 241 -0.43 -14.10 -2.68
C ILE A 241 -0.31 -12.63 -2.28
N LEU A 242 -0.71 -11.74 -3.19
CA LEU A 242 -0.75 -10.30 -2.96
C LEU A 242 -1.79 -9.94 -1.89
N LEU A 243 -1.35 -9.22 -0.85
CA LEU A 243 -2.20 -8.79 0.28
C LEU A 243 -2.53 -7.30 0.24
N ASP A 244 -1.59 -6.46 -0.21
CA ASP A 244 -1.76 -5.01 -0.30
C ASP A 244 -0.92 -4.44 -1.46
N ALA A 245 -1.50 -3.50 -2.20
CA ALA A 245 -0.82 -2.74 -3.24
C ALA A 245 -0.89 -1.24 -2.91
N ASN A 246 0.27 -0.58 -2.88
CA ASN A 246 0.38 0.81 -2.39
C ASN A 246 1.25 1.66 -3.32
N LYS A 247 0.66 2.75 -3.86
CA LYS A 247 1.33 3.74 -4.73
C LYS A 247 1.99 4.91 -3.97
N THR A 248 1.79 4.98 -2.65
CA THR A 248 2.45 5.95 -1.77
C THR A 248 3.08 5.24 -0.57
N PRO A 249 4.03 4.32 -0.80
CA PRO A 249 4.58 3.50 0.26
C PRO A 249 5.35 4.32 1.28
N SER A 250 5.23 3.91 2.54
CA SER A 250 6.06 4.42 3.62
C SER A 250 7.33 3.58 3.78
N PHE A 251 8.38 4.21 4.27
CA PHE A 251 9.70 3.65 4.51
C PHE A 251 10.08 3.78 5.98
N ALA A 252 10.74 2.74 6.49
CA ALA A 252 11.44 2.77 7.77
C ALA A 252 12.80 2.09 7.55
N GLY A 253 13.89 2.79 7.87
CA GLY A 253 15.25 2.32 7.66
C GLY A 253 16.20 3.46 7.30
N ASP A 254 17.37 3.11 6.79
CA ASP A 254 18.37 4.07 6.34
C ASP A 254 18.03 4.64 4.93
N PRO A 255 17.70 5.94 4.80
CA PRO A 255 17.38 6.56 3.52
C PRO A 255 18.58 6.62 2.56
N GLN A 256 19.81 6.38 3.04
CA GLN A 256 21.03 6.31 2.24
C GLN A 256 21.43 4.88 1.86
N SER A 257 20.61 3.87 2.22
CA SER A 257 20.93 2.48 1.94
C SER A 257 21.16 2.21 0.44
N PRO A 258 22.04 1.26 0.07
CA PRO A 258 22.30 0.93 -1.34
C PRO A 258 21.04 0.58 -2.14
N ARG A 259 20.03 -0.02 -1.49
CA ARG A 259 18.73 -0.33 -2.10
C ARG A 259 17.95 0.91 -2.52
N LEU A 260 17.90 1.93 -1.65
CA LEU A 260 17.25 3.21 -1.96
C LEU A 260 18.05 3.99 -3.01
N GLN A 261 19.38 3.89 -2.99
CA GLN A 261 20.22 4.47 -4.04
C GLN A 261 19.92 3.85 -5.41
N ARG A 262 19.84 2.50 -5.50
CA ARG A 262 19.45 1.78 -6.73
C ARG A 262 18.07 2.22 -7.23
N LEU A 263 17.07 2.33 -6.34
CA LEU A 263 15.74 2.83 -6.73
C LEU A 263 15.79 4.26 -7.25
N ALA A 264 16.58 5.14 -6.63
CA ALA A 264 16.72 6.51 -7.08
C ALA A 264 17.47 6.59 -8.42
N ASP A 265 18.44 5.71 -8.68
CA ASP A 265 19.18 5.65 -9.95
C ASP A 265 18.28 5.28 -11.13
N ALA A 266 17.26 4.45 -10.91
CA ALA A 266 16.29 4.07 -11.94
C ALA A 266 15.45 5.24 -12.48
N ALA A 267 15.46 6.41 -11.83
CA ALA A 267 14.86 7.61 -12.43
C ALA A 267 15.54 8.01 -13.75
N ALA A 268 16.80 7.64 -13.97
CA ALA A 268 17.50 7.88 -15.23
C ALA A 268 16.87 7.16 -16.43
N GLU A 269 16.07 6.11 -16.21
CA GLU A 269 15.32 5.43 -17.29
C GLU A 269 14.31 6.35 -17.98
N PHE A 270 13.84 7.37 -17.24
CA PHE A 270 12.77 8.27 -17.67
C PHE A 270 13.25 9.71 -17.89
N LEU A 271 14.51 10.00 -17.57
CA LEU A 271 15.13 11.31 -17.76
C LEU A 271 16.02 11.25 -19.00
N ALA A 272 15.54 11.85 -20.09
CA ALA A 272 16.24 11.93 -21.37
C ALA A 272 17.49 12.84 -21.31
#